data_AF-A0A349VHB1-F1
#
_entry.id   AF-A0A349VHB1-F1
#
_cell.length_a   1.000
_cell.length_b   1.000
_cell.length_c   1.000
_cell.angle_alpha   90.00
_cell.angle_beta   90.00
_cell.angle_gamma   90.00
#
_symmetry.space_group_name_H-M   'P 1'
#
loop_
_entity.id
_entity.type
_entity.pdbx_description
1 polymer ?
#
loop_
_entity_poly.entity_id
_entity_poly.type
_entity_poly.pdbx_seq_one_letter_code
_entity_poly.pdbx_strand_id
1 'polypeptide(L)'
;MRKLAGDQLLESDRFRVVRLLEKCRDGVTRSKDIIEHPGSVAIVPFVDDDQVCLIDVFRPAVGRTLIEIPAGTLDRVESLPAAAAR
;
A
#
# COMPACT_ATOMS: atom_id res chain seq x y z
N MET A 1 -1.48 -2.73 -11.61
CA MET A 1 -0.11 -2.22 -11.39
C MET A 1 0.86 -3.00 -12.27
N ARG A 2 1.83 -2.36 -12.94
CA ARG A 2 2.82 -3.08 -13.75
C ARG A 2 3.84 -3.73 -12.82
N LYS A 3 4.02 -5.05 -12.94
CA LYS A 3 5.07 -5.79 -12.22
C LYS A 3 6.44 -5.24 -12.63
N LEU A 4 7.26 -4.91 -11.64
CA LEU A 4 8.65 -4.52 -11.85
C LEU A 4 9.45 -5.74 -12.30
N ALA A 5 10.37 -5.53 -13.24
CA ALA A 5 11.28 -6.56 -13.73
C ALA A 5 12.57 -6.50 -12.90
N GLY A 6 12.78 -7.49 -12.03
CA GLY A 6 13.93 -7.58 -11.13
C GLY A 6 14.04 -8.96 -10.49
N ASP A 7 15.07 -9.16 -9.68
CA ASP A 7 15.28 -10.43 -8.97
C ASP A 7 14.28 -10.54 -7.82
N GLN A 8 13.47 -11.60 -7.82
CA GLN A 8 12.50 -11.83 -6.75
C GLN A 8 13.22 -12.33 -5.50
N LEU A 9 13.06 -11.61 -4.39
CA LEU A 9 13.69 -11.94 -3.11
C LEU A 9 12.72 -12.65 -2.15
N LEU A 10 11.43 -12.30 -2.19
CA LEU A 10 10.38 -12.85 -1.34
C LEU A 10 9.03 -12.84 -2.07
N GLU A 11 8.26 -13.92 -1.90
CA GLU A 11 6.83 -13.97 -2.24
C GLU A 11 6.01 -14.16 -0.96
N SER A 12 4.91 -13.41 -0.82
CA SER A 12 3.96 -13.49 0.29
C SER A 12 2.54 -13.31 -0.26
N ASP A 13 1.53 -13.63 0.55
CA ASP A 13 0.12 -13.53 0.18
C ASP A 13 -0.33 -12.09 -0.15
N ARG A 14 0.36 -11.08 0.41
CA ARG A 14 -0.10 -9.66 0.36
C ARG A 14 0.81 -8.74 -0.45
N PHE A 15 2.07 -9.10 -0.61
CA PHE A 15 3.07 -8.32 -1.32
C PHE A 15 4.24 -9.23 -1.68
N ARG A 16 5.10 -8.75 -2.57
CA ARG A 16 6.38 -9.41 -2.86
C ARG A 16 7.52 -8.41 -2.74
N VAL A 17 8.74 -8.92 -2.60
CA VAL A 17 9.94 -8.09 -2.55
C VAL A 17 10.80 -8.40 -3.77
N VAL A 18 11.15 -7.36 -4.52
CA VAL A 18 11.99 -7.46 -5.72
C VAL A 18 13.20 -6.54 -5.61
N ARG A 19 14.35 -6.99 -6.11
CA ARG A 19 15.56 -6.18 -6.23
C ARG A 19 15.67 -5.60 -7.64
N LEU A 20 15.80 -4.28 -7.72
CA LEU A 20 16.10 -3.56 -8.95
C LEU A 20 17.53 -3.02 -8.93
N LEU A 21 18.18 -3.06 -10.08
CA LEU A 21 19.42 -2.31 -10.33
C LEU A 21 19.05 -1.01 -11.04
N GLU A 22 19.37 0.12 -10.42
CA GLU A 22 19.09 1.45 -10.98
C GLU A 22 20.39 2.22 -11.20
N LYS A 23 20.56 2.75 -12.42
CA LYS A 23 21.66 3.65 -12.74
C LYS A 23 21.35 5.04 -12.16
N CYS A 24 22.15 5.46 -11.19
CA CYS A 24 22.01 6.76 -10.55
C CYS A 24 22.60 7.88 -11.43
N ARG A 25 22.29 9.14 -11.10
CA ARG A 25 22.76 10.32 -11.85
C ARG A 25 24.28 10.49 -11.85
N ASP A 26 24.95 9.94 -10.84
CA ASP A 26 26.41 9.87 -10.72
C ASP A 26 27.04 8.78 -11.60
N GLY A 27 26.23 8.05 -12.39
CA GLY A 27 26.67 6.96 -13.25
C GLY A 27 26.84 5.62 -12.54
N VAL A 28 26.71 5.58 -11.21
CA VAL A 28 26.87 4.37 -10.40
C VAL A 28 25.57 3.57 -10.40
N THR A 29 25.66 2.27 -10.65
CA THR A 29 24.52 1.36 -10.49
C THR A 29 24.38 0.98 -9.02
N ARG A 30 23.19 1.15 -8.45
CA ARG A 30 22.86 0.74 -7.07
C ARG A 30 21.69 -0.24 -7.07
N SER A 31 21.70 -1.19 -6.14
CA SER A 31 20.56 -2.07 -5.88
C SER A 31 19.55 -1.41 -4.95
N LYS A 32 18.26 -1.62 -5.23
CA LYS A 32 17.13 -1.22 -4.39
C LYS A 32 16.19 -2.39 -4.22
N ASP A 33 15.86 -2.70 -2.98
CA ASP A 33 14.83 -3.69 -2.65
C ASP A 33 13.49 -2.97 -2.48
N ILE A 34 12.48 -3.42 -3.22
CA ILE A 34 11.18 -2.76 -3.34
C ILE A 34 10.09 -3.73 -2.92
N ILE A 35 9.20 -3.26 -2.03
CA ILE A 35 7.95 -3.95 -1.71
C ILE A 35 6.92 -3.61 -2.79
N GLU A 36 6.51 -4.60 -3.57
CA GLU A 36 5.40 -4.47 -4.50
C GLU A 36 4.09 -4.90 -3.82
N HIS A 37 3.32 -3.89 -3.40
CA HIS A 37 1.98 -4.04 -2.82
C HIS A 37 0.92 -3.81 -3.91
N PRO A 38 -0.23 -4.52 -3.91
CA PRO A 38 -1.29 -4.36 -4.93
C PRO A 38 -1.93 -2.96 -4.98
N GLY A 39 -1.69 -2.16 -3.94
CA GLY A 39 -2.29 -0.85 -3.74
C GLY A 39 -3.43 -0.89 -2.73
N SER A 40 -3.90 0.29 -2.33
CA SER A 40 -5.00 0.46 -1.38
C SER A 40 -5.80 1.69 -1.73
N VAL A 41 -7.02 1.75 -1.20
CA VAL A 41 -7.85 2.96 -1.13
C VAL A 41 -7.99 3.37 0.33
N ALA A 42 -8.16 4.67 0.56
CA ALA A 42 -8.52 5.23 1.85
C ALA A 42 -9.54 6.34 1.62
N ILE A 43 -10.49 6.50 2.52
CA ILE A 43 -11.58 7.47 2.41
C ILE A 43 -11.59 8.41 3.62
N VAL A 44 -12.02 9.64 3.41
CA VAL A 44 -12.34 10.57 4.49
C VAL A 44 -13.86 10.72 4.52
N PRO A 45 -14.57 9.92 5.35
CA PRO A 45 -16.03 9.95 5.39
C PRO A 45 -16.50 11.13 6.24
N PHE A 46 -17.03 12.16 5.59
CA PHE A 46 -17.73 13.24 6.25
C PHE A 46 -19.10 12.73 6.73
N VAL A 47 -19.39 12.89 8.02
CA VAL A 47 -20.72 12.60 8.57
C VAL A 47 -21.60 13.85 8.58
N ASP A 48 -20.98 15.02 8.64
CA ASP A 48 -21.54 16.35 8.40
C ASP A 48 -20.41 17.31 7.95
N ASP A 49 -20.66 18.62 7.95
CA ASP A 49 -19.74 19.65 7.46
C ASP A 49 -18.45 19.77 8.31
N ASP A 50 -18.48 19.39 9.59
CA ASP A 50 -17.38 19.58 10.54
C ASP A 50 -16.82 18.26 11.10
N GLN A 51 -17.49 17.13 10.86
CA GLN A 51 -17.15 15.84 11.45
C GLN A 51 -16.79 14.78 10.41
N VAL A 52 -15.75 14.00 10.73
CA VAL A 52 -15.34 12.83 9.96
C VAL A 52 -15.35 11.57 10.82
N CYS A 53 -15.72 10.44 10.24
CA CYS A 53 -15.68 9.15 10.92
C CYS A 53 -14.27 8.53 10.81
N LEU A 54 -13.72 8.13 11.95
CA LEU A 54 -12.44 7.42 12.08
C LEU A 54 -12.67 6.06 12.73
N ILE A 55 -11.68 5.17 12.61
CA ILE A 55 -11.74 3.82 13.16
C ILE A 55 -10.52 3.51 14.04
N ASP A 56 -10.73 2.71 15.07
CA ASP A 56 -9.67 2.15 15.91
C ASP A 56 -9.16 0.84 15.30
N VAL A 57 -7.90 0.82 14.87
CA VAL A 57 -7.28 -0.34 14.22
C VAL A 57 -6.05 -0.78 15.01
N PHE A 58 -6.06 -2.00 15.53
CA PHE A 58 -4.84 -2.60 16.07
C PHE A 58 -3.86 -2.93 14.94
N ARG A 59 -2.66 -2.35 14.99
CA ARG A 59 -1.60 -2.58 14.00
C ARG A 59 -0.51 -3.46 14.61
N PRO A 60 -0.43 -4.77 14.30
CA PRO A 60 0.61 -5.66 14.82
C PRO A 60 2.04 -5.15 14.55
N ALA A 61 2.27 -4.52 13.39
CA ALA A 61 3.58 -3.95 13.03
C ALA A 61 4.04 -2.82 13.97
N VAL A 62 3.10 -2.15 14.64
CA VAL A 62 3.36 -1.07 15.61
C VAL A 62 3.13 -1.53 17.05
N GLY A 63 2.41 -2.63 17.26
CA GLY A 63 2.12 -3.21 18.57
C GLY A 63 1.07 -2.44 19.39
N ARG A 64 0.23 -1.61 18.75
CA ARG A 64 -0.82 -0.83 19.42
C ARG A 64 -2.00 -0.51 18.50
N THR A 65 -3.09 -0.03 19.09
CA THR A 65 -4.23 0.54 18.37
C THR A 65 -3.91 1.95 17.89
N LEU A 66 -4.22 2.22 16.63
CA LEU A 66 -4.12 3.54 15.99
C LEU A 66 -5.52 4.02 15.61
N ILE A 67 -5.72 5.34 15.66
CA ILE A 67 -6.88 6.00 15.06
C ILE A 67 -6.55 6.25 13.59
N GLU A 68 -7.37 5.72 12.69
CA GLU A 68 -7.13 5.76 11.24
C GLU A 68 -8.39 6.16 10.47
N ILE A 69 -8.19 6.66 9.26
CA ILE A 69 -9.26 6.73 8.27
C ILE A 69 -9.59 5.32 7.75
N PRO A 70 -10.85 5.01 7.38
CA PRO A 70 -11.16 3.74 6.76
C PRO A 70 -10.36 3.53 5.48
N ALA A 71 -9.76 2.36 5.35
CA ALA A 71 -8.92 2.00 4.22
C ALA A 71 -9.01 0.50 3.91
N GLY A 72 -8.74 0.14 2.66
CA GLY A 72 -8.80 -1.24 2.17
C GLY A 72 -7.75 -1.52 1.11
N THR A 73 -7.17 -2.73 1.15
CA THR A 73 -6.25 -3.23 0.11
C THR A 73 -7.02 -3.61 -1.14
N LEU A 74 -6.46 -3.33 -2.32
CA LEU A 74 -7.02 -3.74 -3.61
C LEU A 74 -6.76 -5.24 -3.85
N ASP A 75 -7.63 -6.07 -3.31
CA ASP A 75 -7.55 -7.54 -3.35
C ASP A 75 -8.33 -8.19 -4.50
N ARG A 76 -9.02 -7.38 -5.31
CA ARG A 76 -9.87 -7.81 -6.43
C ARG A 76 -9.81 -6.82 -7.58
N VAL A 77 -10.28 -7.26 -8.75
CA VAL A 77 -10.38 -6.40 -9.94
C VAL A 77 -11.64 -5.55 -9.83
N GLU A 78 -11.48 -4.32 -9.38
CA GLU A 78 -12.55 -3.33 -9.28
C GLU A 78 -12.01 -1.91 -9.54
N SER A 79 -12.91 -0.95 -9.76
CA SER A 79 -12.52 0.46 -9.87
C SER A 79 -12.19 1.03 -8.49
N LEU A 80 -11.36 2.08 -8.44
CA LEU A 80 -11.00 2.71 -7.16
C LEU A 80 -12.24 3.23 -6.39
N PRO A 81 -13.26 3.84 -7.03
CA PRO A 81 -14.48 4.22 -6.33
C PRO A 81 -15.29 3.03 -5.79
N ALA A 82 -15.33 1.90 -6.52
CA ALA A 82 -16.02 0.70 -6.06
C ALA A 82 -15.31 0.07 -4.85
N ALA A 83 -13.98 -0.03 -4.90
CA ALA A 83 -13.17 -0.48 -3.76
C ALA A 83 -13.38 0.39 -2.51
N ALA A 84 -13.51 1.71 -2.70
CA ALA A 84 -13.70 2.66 -1.62
C ALA A 84 -15.09 2.58 -0.96
N ALA A 85 -16.10 2.07 -1.66
CA ALA A 85 -17.49 2.03 -1.21
C ALA A 85 -17.92 0.68 -0.58
N ARG A 86 -17.03 -0.32 -0.56
CA ARG A 86 -17.28 -1.67 -0.04
C ARG A 86 -16.91 -1.80 1.43
#